data_AF-A0A6I1VV08-F1
#
_entry.id   AF-A0A6I1VV08-F1
#
_cell.length_a   1.000
_cell.length_b   1.000
_cell.length_c   1.000
_cell.angle_alpha   90.00
_cell.angle_beta   90.00
_cell.angle_gamma   90.00
#
_symmetry.space_group_name_H-M   'P 1'
#
loop_
_entity.id
_entity.type
_entity.pdbx_description
1 polymer ?
#
loop_
_entity_poly.entity_id
_entity_poly.type
_entity_poly.pdbx_seq_one_letter_code
_entity_poly.pdbx_strand_id
1 'polypeptide(L)' 'MTFWQSSAVLTVLALGLCSSASANVAFNGTLIEPPPCTINGGSTIEVDFKEVGISQVDGEHYRQPVSYT' A
#
# COMPACT_ATOMS: atom_id res chain seq x y z
N MET A 1 0.68 -18.90 62.05
CA MET A 1 -0.57 -18.37 61.46
C MET A 1 -0.31 -16.97 60.95
N THR A 2 0.39 -16.82 59.82
CA THR A 2 0.79 -15.48 59.29
C THR A 2 0.74 -15.45 57.76
N PHE A 3 -0.13 -16.26 57.15
CA PHE A 3 -0.23 -16.42 55.69
C PHE A 3 -1.45 -15.72 55.07
N TRP A 4 -2.10 -14.81 55.80
CA TRP A 4 -3.33 -14.12 55.37
C TRP A 4 -3.17 -12.60 55.34
N GLN A 5 -1.95 -12.09 55.21
CA GLN A 5 -1.69 -10.66 55.03
C GLN A 5 -0.90 -10.36 53.75
N SER A 6 -0.23 -11.36 53.14
CA SER A 6 0.54 -11.18 51.89
C SER A 6 -0.30 -11.16 50.62
N SER A 7 -1.43 -11.87 50.54
CA SER A 7 -2.21 -11.97 49.27
C SER A 7 -2.88 -10.66 48.86
N ALA A 8 -3.24 -9.81 49.83
CA ALA A 8 -3.88 -8.51 49.56
C ALA A 8 -2.90 -7.48 48.98
N VAL A 9 -1.63 -7.54 49.39
CA VAL A 9 -0.60 -6.59 48.93
C VAL A 9 -0.25 -6.84 47.47
N LEU A 10 -0.19 -8.12 47.06
CA LEU A 10 0.16 -8.50 45.68
C LEU A 10 -0.95 -8.15 44.67
N THR A 11 -2.22 -8.19 45.10
CA THR A 11 -3.36 -7.81 44.25
C THR A 11 -3.48 -6.30 44.08
N VAL A 12 -3.16 -5.50 45.11
CA VAL A 12 -3.12 -4.04 45.01
C VAL A 12 -1.99 -3.55 44.08
N LEU A 13 -0.84 -4.23 44.06
CA LEU A 13 0.28 -3.86 43.18
C LEU A 13 -0.02 -4.16 41.70
N ALA A 14 -0.76 -5.23 41.39
CA ALA A 14 -1.11 -5.60 40.01
C ALA A 14 -2.09 -4.61 39.35
N LEU A 15 -2.91 -3.90 40.14
CA LEU A 15 -3.89 -2.92 39.65
C LEU A 15 -3.25 -1.55 39.33
N GLY A 16 -2.02 -1.29 39.79
CA GLY A 16 -1.39 0.04 39.71
C GLY A 16 -0.55 0.32 38.45
N LEU A 17 -0.29 -0.67 37.58
CA LEU A 17 0.66 -0.52 36.47
C LEU A 17 0.05 -0.30 35.08
N CYS A 18 -1.26 -0.07 34.95
CA CYS A 18 -1.84 0.21 33.62
C CYS A 18 -1.71 1.70 33.28
N SER A 19 -0.51 2.15 32.91
CA SER A 19 -0.29 3.46 32.29
C SER A 19 -0.29 3.32 30.77
N SER A 20 -1.43 3.58 30.14
CA SER A 20 -1.53 3.71 28.69
C SER A 20 -1.00 5.09 28.27
N ALA A 21 0.28 5.15 27.89
CA ALA A 21 0.86 6.35 27.31
C ALA A 21 0.37 6.50 25.86
N SER A 22 -0.66 7.32 25.66
CA SER A 22 -1.08 7.78 24.34
C SER A 22 -0.22 8.99 23.95
N ALA A 23 0.69 8.80 23.00
CA ALA A 23 1.42 9.90 22.40
C ALA A 23 0.62 10.43 21.21
N ASN A 24 0.37 11.74 21.18
CA ASN A 24 -0.28 12.36 20.03
C ASN A 24 0.73 12.49 18.89
N VAL A 25 0.57 11.69 17.85
CA VAL A 25 1.45 11.69 16.67
C VAL A 25 0.76 12.40 15.52
N ALA A 26 1.37 13.47 15.04
CA ALA A 26 0.92 14.21 13.88
C ALA A 26 1.82 13.89 12.69
N PHE A 27 1.23 13.32 11.64
CA PHE A 27 1.90 13.14 10.36
C PHE A 27 1.53 14.30 9.45
N ASN A 28 2.54 15.02 8.98
CA ASN A 28 2.38 16.10 8.02
C ASN A 28 3.24 15.81 6.79
N GLY A 29 2.69 16.13 5.63
CA GLY A 29 3.39 15.96 4.36
C GLY A 29 2.66 16.70 3.25
N THR A 30 3.33 16.83 2.12
CA THR A 30 2.77 17.35 0.88
C THR A 30 2.50 16.19 -0.06
N LEU A 31 1.32 16.17 -0.67
CA LEU A 31 1.01 15.26 -1.76
C LEU A 31 1.83 15.70 -2.98
N ILE A 32 2.72 14.83 -3.45
CA ILE A 32 3.43 15.03 -4.71
C ILE A 32 2.62 14.33 -5.80
N GLU A 33 1.92 15.11 -6.60
CA GLU A 33 1.24 14.57 -7.76
C GLU A 33 2.27 14.02 -8.77
N PRO A 34 2.03 12.82 -9.31
CA PRO A 34 2.87 12.31 -10.38
C PRO A 34 2.80 13.24 -11.59
N PRO A 35 3.87 13.33 -12.40
CA PRO A 35 3.81 14.08 -13.64
C PRO A 35 2.68 13.54 -14.52
N PRO A 36 1.97 14.43 -15.26
CA PRO A 36 0.90 13.99 -16.16
C PRO A 36 1.49 13.08 -17.22
N CYS A 37 0.92 11.87 -17.37
CA CYS A 37 1.27 10.98 -18.45
C CYS A 37 0.19 11.02 -19.53
N THR A 38 0.64 11.09 -20.78
CA THR A 38 -0.22 11.12 -21.95
C THR A 38 0.16 9.97 -22.87
N ILE A 39 -0.85 9.26 -23.38
CA ILE A 39 -0.66 8.20 -24.35
C ILE A 39 -0.34 8.86 -25.70
N ASN A 40 0.85 8.62 -26.24
CA ASN A 40 1.32 9.21 -27.50
C ASN A 40 1.16 10.75 -27.58
N GLY A 41 1.42 11.47 -26.49
CA GLY A 41 1.23 12.93 -26.45
C GLY A 41 -0.21 13.39 -26.74
N GLY A 42 -1.21 12.52 -26.59
CA GLY A 42 -2.60 12.79 -26.97
C GLY A 42 -2.91 12.67 -28.46
N SER A 43 -1.98 12.16 -29.27
CA SER A 43 -2.14 11.96 -30.71
C SER A 43 -2.70 10.59 -31.06
N THR A 44 -3.32 10.47 -32.24
CA THR A 44 -3.77 9.18 -32.78
C THR A 44 -2.59 8.21 -32.91
N ILE A 45 -2.79 6.97 -32.47
CA ILE A 45 -1.81 5.89 -32.63
C ILE A 45 -2.26 5.02 -33.81
N GLU A 46 -1.41 4.88 -34.81
CA GLU A 46 -1.57 3.91 -35.90
C GLU A 46 -0.60 2.76 -35.68
N VAL A 47 -1.11 1.52 -35.74
CA VAL A 47 -0.33 0.30 -35.47
C VAL A 47 -0.53 -0.68 -36.62
N ASP A 48 0.57 -1.04 -37.28
CA ASP A 48 0.58 -2.05 -38.34
C ASP A 48 1.01 -3.42 -37.79
N PHE A 49 0.06 -4.34 -37.69
CA PHE A 49 0.30 -5.71 -37.25
C PHE A 49 0.77 -6.64 -38.38
N LYS A 50 0.79 -6.17 -39.64
CA LYS A 50 1.11 -6.97 -40.83
C LYS A 50 0.20 -8.21 -40.93
N GLU A 51 0.77 -9.35 -41.32
CA GLU A 51 0.04 -10.62 -41.42
C GLU A 51 0.13 -11.39 -40.10
N VAL A 52 -1.02 -11.57 -39.44
CA VAL A 52 -1.16 -12.35 -38.20
C VAL A 52 -2.07 -13.53 -38.47
N GLY A 53 -1.55 -14.75 -38.24
CA GLY A 53 -2.36 -15.96 -38.33
C GLY A 53 -3.38 -16.04 -37.19
N ILE A 54 -4.59 -16.53 -37.48
CA ILE A 54 -5.70 -16.59 -36.52
C ILE A 54 -5.33 -17.35 -35.24
N SER A 55 -4.55 -18.44 -35.36
CA SER A 55 -4.09 -19.25 -34.22
C SER A 55 -3.06 -18.56 -33.34
N GLN A 56 -2.52 -17.40 -33.76
CA GLN A 56 -1.49 -16.67 -33.03
C GLN A 56 -2.01 -15.38 -32.39
N VAL A 57 -3.33 -15.14 -32.45
CA VAL A 57 -3.99 -14.05 -31.71
C VAL A 57 -4.24 -14.54 -30.27
N ASP A 58 -3.17 -14.64 -29.50
CA ASP A 58 -3.15 -15.17 -28.14
C ASP A 58 -3.04 -14.09 -27.04
N GLY A 59 -2.86 -12.84 -27.45
CA GLY A 59 -2.70 -11.69 -26.56
C GLY A 59 -1.26 -11.43 -26.11
N GLU A 60 -0.28 -12.26 -26.50
CA GLU A 60 1.12 -12.17 -26.05
C GLU A 60 2.10 -11.89 -27.20
N HIS A 61 2.10 -12.68 -28.28
CA HIS A 61 3.18 -12.66 -29.27
C HIS A 61 3.22 -11.41 -30.19
N TYR A 62 2.10 -10.74 -30.39
CA TYR A 62 1.97 -9.62 -31.34
C TYR A 62 1.69 -8.27 -30.68
N ARG A 63 1.88 -8.16 -29.36
CA ARG A 63 1.66 -6.93 -28.61
C ARG A 63 2.57 -5.82 -29.16
N GLN A 64 1.97 -4.67 -29.45
CA GLN A 64 2.70 -3.50 -29.95
C GLN A 64 2.93 -2.50 -28.82
N PRO A 65 4.17 -2.03 -28.62
CA PRO A 65 4.48 -1.08 -27.57
C PRO A 65 3.82 0.28 -27.89
N VAL A 66 3.23 0.89 -26.87
CA VAL A 66 2.66 2.24 -26.95
C VAL A 66 3.52 3.16 -26.11
N SER A 67 3.99 4.25 -26.71
CA SER A 67 4.80 5.24 -26.00
C SER A 67 3.94 6.11 -25.09
N TYR A 68 4.43 6.31 -23.87
CA TYR A 68 3.89 7.26 -22.91
C TYR A 68 4.86 8.44 -22.81
N THR A 69 4.30 9.65 -22.71
CA THR A 69 5.03 10.91 -22.55
C THR A 69 4.41 11.76 -21.47
#